data_AF-A0A968U9T6-F1
#
_entry.id   AF-A0A968U9T6-F1
#
_cell.length_a   1.000
_cell.length_b   1.000
_cell.length_c   1.000
_cell.angle_alpha   90.00
_cell.angle_beta   90.00
_cell.angle_gamma   90.00
#
_symmetry.space_group_name_H-M   'P 1'
#
loop_
_entity.id
_entity.type
_entity.pdbx_description
1 polymer ?
#
loop_
_entity_poly.entity_id
_entity_poly.type
_entity_poly.pdbx_seq_one_letter_code
_entity_poly.pdbx_strand_id
1 'polypeptide(L)'
;MDGKYWLDISRRDSREYFLNQFKELRKEHKNTIHLDDHFAIPSVYGDYRQEINSLAHEVYKISGKFSLSVLPQQYALIKYNQDWEYFLQQGYLSEIILQNYVEKNFDKNLADFKATVERYETPYSIGIYAGEVGRPREINKWIESLKSKNINYTLFPFRSVLLN
;
A
#
# COMPACT_ATOMS: atom_id res chain seq x y z
N MET A 1 -2.46 23.90 -10.74
CA MET A 1 -2.13 23.42 -9.38
C MET A 1 -2.53 21.95 -9.36
N ASP A 2 -1.57 21.05 -9.45
CA ASP A 2 -1.83 19.62 -9.27
C ASP A 2 -1.78 19.34 -7.77
N GLY A 3 -2.86 19.72 -7.08
CA GLY A 3 -2.95 19.57 -5.63
C GLY A 3 -3.08 18.10 -5.27
N LYS A 4 -2.13 17.56 -4.51
CA LYS A 4 -2.33 16.33 -3.76
C LYS A 4 -3.05 16.71 -2.47
N TYR A 5 -4.20 16.10 -2.21
CA TYR A 5 -5.06 16.42 -1.07
C TYR A 5 -5.19 15.21 -0.16
N TRP A 6 -5.01 15.44 1.13
CA TRP A 6 -5.29 14.45 2.18
C TRP A 6 -6.46 14.94 3.02
N LEU A 7 -7.35 14.02 3.37
CA LEU A 7 -8.35 14.29 4.40
C LEU A 7 -7.64 14.43 5.73
N ASP A 8 -7.96 15.50 6.47
CA ASP A 8 -7.47 15.68 7.84
C ASP A 8 -8.21 14.70 8.77
N ILE A 9 -7.60 13.55 9.03
CA ILE A 9 -8.17 12.48 9.86
C ILE A 9 -8.14 12.78 11.37
N SER A 10 -7.54 13.90 11.79
CA SER A 10 -7.62 14.36 13.18
C SER A 10 -8.98 14.99 13.48
N ARG A 11 -9.66 15.51 12.44
CA ARG A 11 -11.03 16.00 12.56
C ARG A 11 -12.03 14.85 12.56
N ARG A 12 -12.93 14.89 13.55
CA ARG A 12 -13.97 13.87 13.74
C ARG A 12 -14.86 13.67 12.52
N ASP A 13 -15.28 14.75 11.86
CA ASP A 13 -16.15 14.70 10.68
C ASP A 13 -15.48 14.04 9.47
N SER A 14 -14.24 14.42 9.15
CA SER A 14 -13.43 13.78 8.11
C SER A 14 -13.20 12.30 8.39
N ARG A 15 -12.90 11.95 9.65
CA ARG A 15 -12.66 10.58 10.08
C ARG A 15 -13.92 9.72 9.98
N GLU A 16 -15.06 10.22 10.48
CA GLU A 16 -16.36 9.56 10.36
C GLU A 16 -16.76 9.37 8.89
N TYR A 17 -16.57 10.40 8.05
CA TYR A 17 -16.82 10.31 6.62
C TYR A 17 -16.01 9.19 5.95
N PHE A 18 -14.71 9.12 6.22
CA PHE A 18 -13.82 8.08 5.70
C PHE A 18 -14.25 6.69 6.15
N LEU A 19 -14.47 6.49 7.45
CA LEU A 19 -14.87 5.19 8.01
C LEU A 19 -16.24 4.72 7.49
N ASN A 20 -17.16 5.66 7.23
CA ASN A 20 -18.47 5.31 6.67
C ASN A 20 -18.35 4.72 5.25
N GLN A 21 -17.35 5.09 4.46
CA GLN A 21 -17.11 4.44 3.16
C GLN A 21 -16.88 2.93 3.31
N PHE A 22 -16.12 2.51 4.33
CA PHE A 22 -15.88 1.09 4.61
C PHE A 22 -17.15 0.37 5.06
N LYS A 23 -17.97 1.03 5.89
CA LYS A 23 -19.25 0.46 6.35
C LYS A 23 -20.20 0.24 5.17
N GLU A 24 -20.29 1.20 4.25
CA GLU A 24 -21.11 1.07 3.04
C GLU A 24 -20.57 -0.04 2.13
N LEU A 25 -19.26 -0.06 1.84
CA LEU A 25 -18.64 -1.12 1.03
C LEU A 25 -18.90 -2.52 1.60
N ARG A 26 -18.93 -2.67 2.94
CA ARG A 26 -19.19 -3.97 3.60
C ARG A 26 -20.63 -4.46 3.55
N LYS A 27 -21.59 -3.59 3.23
CA LYS A 27 -22.98 -4.00 2.96
C LYS A 27 -23.05 -4.85 1.70
N GLU A 28 -22.33 -4.46 0.66
CA GLU A 28 -22.44 -5.04 -0.69
C GLU A 28 -21.27 -5.96 -1.06
N HIS A 29 -20.08 -5.78 -0.46
CA HIS A 29 -18.86 -6.51 -0.82
C HIS A 29 -18.26 -7.28 0.36
N LYS A 30 -18.03 -8.57 0.15
CA LYS A 30 -17.40 -9.48 1.13
C LYS A 30 -15.90 -9.71 0.89
N ASN A 31 -15.39 -9.30 -0.27
CA ASN A 31 -13.97 -9.43 -0.60
C ASN A 31 -13.08 -8.52 0.26
N THR A 32 -11.78 -8.82 0.32
CA THR A 32 -10.79 -7.97 0.98
C THR A 32 -10.80 -6.56 0.40
N ILE A 33 -10.69 -5.55 1.26
CA ILE A 33 -10.51 -4.15 0.85
C ILE A 33 -9.02 -3.90 0.66
N HIS A 34 -8.64 -3.30 -0.46
CA HIS A 34 -7.28 -2.85 -0.72
C HIS A 34 -7.16 -1.35 -0.43
N LEU A 35 -6.19 -0.99 0.39
CA LEU A 35 -5.81 0.40 0.66
C LEU A 35 -4.60 0.78 -0.17
N ASP A 36 -4.69 1.94 -0.80
CA ASP A 36 -3.60 2.55 -1.57
C ASP A 36 -2.48 3.08 -0.65
N ASP A 37 -1.30 3.37 -1.22
CA ASP A 37 -0.16 3.89 -0.45
C ASP A 37 -0.40 5.28 0.14
N HIS A 38 -1.42 5.98 -0.34
CA HIS A 38 -1.94 7.22 0.24
C HIS A 38 -2.74 7.04 1.53
N PHE A 39 -2.93 5.82 2.06
CA PHE A 39 -3.38 5.60 3.44
C PHE A 39 -2.28 6.01 4.43
N ALA A 40 -2.00 7.29 4.45
CA ALA A 40 -0.82 7.94 5.00
C ALA A 40 -1.06 9.46 5.05
N ILE A 41 -0.25 10.23 5.78
CA ILE A 41 -0.29 11.70 5.76
C ILE A 41 1.14 12.23 5.61
N PRO A 42 1.44 13.08 4.62
CA PRO A 42 2.76 13.69 4.48
C PRO A 42 3.22 14.38 5.76
N SER A 43 4.43 14.06 6.21
CA SER A 43 4.99 14.58 7.48
C SER A 43 5.21 16.09 7.47
N VAL A 44 5.14 16.73 6.30
CA VAL A 44 5.10 18.19 6.17
C VAL A 44 3.88 18.82 6.84
N TYR A 45 2.81 18.05 7.06
CA TYR A 45 1.60 18.52 7.76
C TYR A 45 1.65 18.30 9.28
N GLY A 46 2.65 17.58 9.78
CA GLY A 46 2.80 17.21 11.19
C GLY A 46 3.05 15.72 11.41
N ASP A 47 3.12 15.32 12.67
CA ASP A 47 3.22 13.93 13.09
C ASP A 47 1.81 13.36 13.31
N TYR A 48 1.39 12.47 12.41
CA TYR A 48 0.07 11.83 12.43
C TYR A 48 0.14 10.32 12.61
N ARG A 49 1.28 9.80 13.08
CA ARG A 49 1.52 8.34 13.15
C ARG A 49 0.47 7.65 14.02
N GLN A 50 0.14 8.24 15.16
CA GLN A 50 -0.84 7.65 16.09
C GLN A 50 -2.26 7.71 15.51
N GLU A 51 -2.61 8.80 14.82
CA GLU A 51 -3.90 9.00 14.20
C GLU A 51 -4.14 7.99 13.06
N ILE A 52 -3.11 7.74 12.24
CA ILE A 52 -3.13 6.75 11.17
C ILE A 52 -3.19 5.33 11.78
N ASN A 53 -2.40 5.03 12.80
CA ASN A 53 -2.43 3.73 13.49
C ASN A 53 -3.80 3.43 14.08
N SER A 54 -4.40 4.42 14.74
CA SER A 54 -5.76 4.33 15.27
C SER A 54 -6.79 4.16 14.14
N LEU A 55 -6.60 4.86 13.01
CA LEU A 55 -7.49 4.73 11.84
C LEU A 55 -7.43 3.33 11.23
N ALA A 56 -6.22 2.76 11.11
CA ALA A 56 -6.01 1.40 10.63
C ALA A 56 -6.73 0.38 11.51
N HIS A 57 -6.68 0.55 12.84
CA HIS A 57 -7.40 -0.29 13.78
C HIS A 57 -8.93 -0.19 13.59
N GLU A 58 -9.47 1.01 13.36
CA GLU A 58 -10.90 1.19 13.10
C GLU A 58 -11.33 0.61 11.76
N VAL A 59 -10.53 0.76 10.71
CA VAL A 59 -10.73 0.07 9.43
C VAL A 59 -10.77 -1.44 9.67
N TYR A 60 -9.78 -2.00 10.37
CA TYR A 60 -9.75 -3.42 10.70
C TYR A 60 -11.02 -3.89 11.45
N LYS A 61 -11.52 -3.12 12.43
CA LYS A 61 -12.76 -3.48 13.14
C LYS A 61 -13.98 -3.53 12.22
N ILE A 62 -14.03 -2.69 11.19
CA ILE A 62 -15.15 -2.64 10.23
C ILE A 62 -14.99 -3.72 9.15
N SER A 63 -13.78 -3.88 8.62
CA SER A 63 -13.51 -4.67 7.43
C SER A 63 -12.91 -6.04 7.69
N GLY A 64 -12.48 -6.35 8.90
CA GLY A 64 -11.48 -7.39 9.13
C GLY A 64 -10.15 -7.01 8.47
N LYS A 65 -9.31 -8.01 8.18
CA LYS A 65 -8.02 -7.79 7.51
C LYS A 65 -8.19 -7.09 6.15
N PHE A 66 -7.25 -6.23 5.81
CA PHE A 66 -7.21 -5.50 4.54
C PHE A 66 -5.85 -5.67 3.86
N SER A 67 -5.78 -5.48 2.53
CA SER A 67 -4.48 -5.41 1.85
C SER A 67 -4.02 -3.96 1.75
N LEU A 68 -2.71 -3.73 1.72
CA LEU A 68 -2.14 -2.39 1.73
C LEU A 68 -0.98 -2.28 0.74
N SER A 69 -1.04 -1.27 -0.12
CA SER A 69 0.10 -0.79 -0.90
C SER A 69 1.00 0.08 -0.03
N VAL A 70 2.32 -0.14 -0.08
CA VAL A 70 3.29 0.57 0.76
C VAL A 70 4.53 1.00 0.00
N LEU A 71 5.15 2.07 0.47
CA LEU A 71 6.53 2.42 0.13
C LEU A 71 7.50 1.72 1.11
N PRO A 72 8.82 1.67 0.84
CA PRO A 72 9.79 1.14 1.80
C PRO A 72 9.62 1.76 3.20
N GLN A 73 9.64 0.94 4.26
CA GLN A 73 9.22 1.31 5.64
C GLN A 73 9.77 2.65 6.10
N GLN A 74 11.09 2.84 6.03
CA GLN A 74 11.71 4.08 6.50
C GLN A 74 11.22 5.29 5.72
N TYR A 75 10.98 5.15 4.42
CA TYR A 75 10.47 6.23 3.58
C TYR A 75 9.00 6.52 3.91
N ALA A 76 8.16 5.49 3.98
CA ALA A 76 6.74 5.60 4.34
C ALA A 76 6.56 6.27 5.71
N LEU A 77 7.33 5.84 6.71
CA LEU A 77 7.27 6.36 8.06
C LEU A 77 7.74 7.82 8.13
N ILE A 78 8.91 8.14 7.57
CA ILE A 78 9.52 9.47 7.68
C ILE A 78 8.78 10.49 6.82
N LYS A 79 8.32 10.11 5.62
CA LYS A 79 7.71 11.05 4.67
C LYS A 79 6.20 11.12 4.76
N TYR A 80 5.53 10.07 5.21
CA TYR A 80 4.08 9.96 5.15
C TYR A 80 3.42 9.44 6.43
N ASN A 81 4.14 9.42 7.57
CA ASN A 81 3.61 8.95 8.85
C ASN A 81 2.99 7.53 8.81
N GLN A 82 3.24 6.74 7.76
CA GLN A 82 2.67 5.40 7.59
C GLN A 82 3.63 4.39 8.20
N ASP A 83 3.24 3.85 9.36
CA ASP A 83 3.96 2.77 10.04
C ASP A 83 3.33 1.41 9.68
N TRP A 84 3.63 0.90 8.49
CA TRP A 84 3.02 -0.36 8.06
C TRP A 84 3.59 -1.57 8.79
N GLU A 85 4.80 -1.49 9.36
CA GLU A 85 5.32 -2.55 10.23
C GLU A 85 4.45 -2.69 11.50
N TYR A 86 3.98 -1.58 12.07
CA TYR A 86 2.99 -1.63 13.15
C TYR A 86 1.71 -2.38 12.70
N PHE A 87 1.23 -2.19 11.48
CA PHE A 87 0.03 -2.91 11.00
C PHE A 87 0.26 -4.42 10.85
N LEU A 88 1.46 -4.82 10.43
CA LEU A 88 1.88 -6.23 10.40
C LEU A 88 1.89 -6.81 11.82
N GLN A 89 2.51 -6.11 12.78
CA GLN A 89 2.57 -6.53 14.18
C GLN A 89 1.18 -6.72 14.80
N GLN A 90 0.22 -5.88 14.44
CA GLN A 90 -1.16 -6.00 14.92
C GLN A 90 -2.00 -7.05 14.16
N GLY A 91 -1.47 -7.64 13.09
CA GLY A 91 -2.18 -8.62 12.27
C GLY A 91 -3.32 -8.04 11.43
N TYR A 92 -3.29 -6.74 11.12
CA TYR A 92 -4.33 -6.06 10.34
C TYR A 92 -4.29 -6.39 8.86
N LEU A 93 -3.13 -6.81 8.35
CA LEU A 93 -2.93 -7.00 6.91
C LEU A 93 -3.25 -8.44 6.48
N SER A 94 -4.00 -8.57 5.38
CA SER A 94 -4.17 -9.84 4.67
C SER A 94 -3.11 -10.04 3.59
N GLU A 95 -2.60 -8.95 3.03
CA GLU A 95 -1.51 -8.90 2.06
C GLU A 95 -0.86 -7.52 2.14
N ILE A 96 0.45 -7.44 1.89
CA ILE A 96 1.17 -6.17 1.75
C ILE A 96 1.88 -6.11 0.39
N ILE A 97 1.72 -5.00 -0.33
CA ILE A 97 2.23 -4.82 -1.68
C ILE A 97 3.27 -3.71 -1.67
N LEU A 98 4.55 -4.05 -1.89
CA LEU A 98 5.61 -3.04 -1.98
C LEU A 98 5.50 -2.32 -3.33
N GLN A 99 5.12 -1.06 -3.30
CA GLN A 99 5.13 -0.17 -4.44
C GLN A 99 6.55 0.33 -4.68
N ASN A 100 7.18 -0.14 -5.76
CA ASN A 100 8.49 0.36 -6.15
C ASN A 100 8.42 1.28 -7.37
N TYR A 101 8.35 2.58 -7.10
CA TYR A 101 8.35 3.62 -8.13
C TYR A 101 9.75 3.99 -8.66
N VAL A 102 10.83 3.49 -8.04
CA VAL A 102 12.21 3.90 -8.36
C VAL A 102 13.15 2.69 -8.37
N GLU A 103 13.87 2.47 -9.47
CA GLU A 103 14.82 1.35 -9.62
C GLU A 103 16.02 1.45 -8.67
N LYS A 104 16.43 2.67 -8.30
CA LYS A 104 17.59 2.91 -7.44
C LYS A 104 17.35 2.32 -6.05
N ASN A 105 18.24 1.41 -5.64
CA ASN A 105 18.21 0.64 -4.39
C ASN A 105 17.09 -0.41 -4.29
N PHE A 106 16.49 -0.83 -5.41
CA PHE A 106 15.41 -1.82 -5.37
C PHE A 106 15.79 -3.11 -4.62
N ASP A 107 16.93 -3.73 -4.94
CA ASP A 107 17.31 -5.01 -4.31
C ASP A 107 17.47 -4.89 -2.80
N LYS A 108 18.00 -3.76 -2.32
CA LYS A 108 18.11 -3.49 -0.88
C LYS A 108 16.73 -3.29 -0.25
N ASN A 109 15.90 -2.43 -0.84
CA ASN A 109 14.54 -2.17 -0.35
C ASN A 109 13.71 -3.45 -0.33
N LEU A 110 13.86 -4.31 -1.35
CA LEU A 110 13.23 -5.61 -1.44
C LEU A 110 13.71 -6.55 -0.34
N ALA A 111 15.02 -6.62 -0.09
CA ALA A 111 15.57 -7.47 0.97
C ALA A 111 15.06 -7.04 2.35
N ASP A 112 15.09 -5.74 2.65
CA ASP A 112 14.62 -5.17 3.92
C ASP A 112 13.11 -5.40 4.10
N PHE A 113 12.32 -5.17 3.04
CA PHE A 113 10.89 -5.44 3.01
C PHE A 113 10.59 -6.92 3.27
N LYS A 114 11.23 -7.83 2.55
CA LYS A 114 11.05 -9.28 2.71
C LYS A 114 11.37 -9.73 4.14
N ALA A 115 12.54 -9.33 4.66
CA ALA A 115 12.96 -9.69 6.01
C ALA A 115 11.96 -9.21 7.08
N THR A 116 11.31 -8.07 6.84
CA THR A 116 10.28 -7.54 7.74
C THR A 116 8.99 -8.34 7.61
N VAL A 117 8.48 -8.53 6.40
CA VAL A 117 7.17 -9.17 6.18
C VAL A 117 7.17 -10.67 6.51
N GLU A 118 8.26 -11.37 6.18
CA GLU A 118 8.41 -12.80 6.46
C GLU A 118 8.41 -13.09 7.97
N ARG A 119 8.85 -12.14 8.81
CA ARG A 119 8.77 -12.24 10.27
C ARG A 119 7.33 -12.37 10.79
N TYR A 120 6.36 -11.79 10.07
CA TYR A 120 4.96 -11.75 10.46
C TYR A 120 4.08 -12.66 9.61
N GLU A 121 4.68 -13.55 8.81
CA GLU A 121 4.00 -14.55 7.98
C GLU A 121 2.88 -13.96 7.10
N THR A 122 3.01 -12.69 6.72
CA THR A 122 1.97 -11.99 5.94
C THR A 122 2.26 -12.15 4.44
N PRO A 123 1.27 -12.56 3.63
CA PRO A 123 1.45 -12.62 2.18
C PRO A 123 1.92 -11.28 1.61
N TYR A 124 2.83 -11.34 0.63
CA TYR A 124 3.31 -10.13 -0.05
C TYR A 124 3.45 -10.28 -1.55
N SER A 125 3.37 -9.13 -2.21
CA SER A 125 3.58 -8.96 -3.65
C SER A 125 4.42 -7.70 -3.90
N ILE A 126 5.01 -7.60 -5.08
CA ILE A 126 5.69 -6.40 -5.55
C ILE A 126 4.83 -5.69 -6.59
N GLY A 127 4.50 -4.44 -6.34
CA GLY A 127 3.87 -3.57 -7.31
C GLY A 127 4.88 -3.16 -8.38
N ILE A 128 4.56 -3.42 -9.64
CA ILE A 128 5.28 -2.93 -10.82
C ILE A 128 4.47 -1.81 -11.47
N TYR A 129 5.06 -0.62 -11.53
CA TYR A 129 4.45 0.50 -12.24
C TYR A 129 4.49 0.26 -13.76
N ALA A 130 3.33 0.15 -14.39
CA ALA A 130 3.17 -0.14 -15.82
C ALA A 130 2.66 1.07 -16.64
N GLY A 131 2.52 2.23 -16.01
CA GLY A 131 1.73 3.38 -16.49
C GLY A 131 2.38 4.35 -17.48
N GLU A 132 3.55 4.07 -18.03
CA GLU A 132 4.05 4.80 -19.21
C GLU A 132 3.82 3.96 -20.46
N VAL A 133 2.92 4.42 -21.33
CA VAL A 133 2.77 3.89 -22.71
C VAL A 133 4.14 4.01 -23.38
N GLY A 134 4.87 2.90 -23.52
CA GLY A 134 6.17 2.89 -24.22
C GLY A 134 7.28 2.00 -23.66
N ARG A 135 7.15 1.38 -22.48
CA ARG A 135 8.22 0.52 -21.91
C ARG A 135 7.89 -0.97 -21.62
N PRO A 136 7.22 -1.73 -22.52
CA PRO A 136 6.94 -3.16 -22.28
C PRO A 136 8.18 -4.01 -21.97
N ARG A 137 9.33 -3.70 -22.59
CA ARG A 137 10.57 -4.46 -22.41
C ARG A 137 11.16 -4.33 -21.00
N GLU A 138 10.95 -3.20 -20.32
CA GLU A 138 11.43 -3.01 -18.94
C GLU A 138 10.53 -3.76 -17.96
N ILE A 139 9.21 -3.71 -18.16
CA ILE A 139 8.22 -4.44 -17.35
C ILE A 139 8.46 -5.96 -17.41
N ASN A 140 8.70 -6.51 -18.60
CA ASN A 140 8.96 -7.96 -18.75
C ASN A 140 10.23 -8.40 -17.99
N LYS A 141 11.30 -7.59 -18.01
CA LYS A 141 12.51 -7.88 -17.22
C LYS A 141 12.22 -7.92 -15.73
N TRP A 142 11.40 -7.00 -15.22
CA TRP A 142 10.95 -7.00 -13.82
C TRP A 142 10.15 -8.26 -13.50
N ILE A 143 9.18 -8.62 -14.35
CA ILE A 143 8.37 -9.82 -14.20
C ILE A 143 9.25 -11.08 -14.19
N GLU A 144 10.16 -11.22 -15.14
CA GLU A 144 11.08 -12.36 -15.22
C GLU A 144 11.98 -12.46 -13.99
N SER A 145 12.53 -11.32 -13.54
CA SER A 145 13.34 -11.25 -12.32
C SER A 145 12.55 -11.72 -11.10
N LEU A 146 11.33 -11.23 -10.90
CA LEU A 146 10.48 -11.64 -9.77
C LEU A 146 10.05 -13.11 -9.87
N LYS A 147 9.70 -13.60 -11.06
CA LYS A 147 9.39 -15.01 -11.30
C LYS A 147 10.57 -15.92 -10.97
N SER A 148 11.79 -15.55 -11.38
CA SER A 148 13.01 -16.31 -11.07
C SER A 148 13.30 -16.40 -9.56
N LYS A 149 12.80 -15.43 -8.78
CA LYS A 149 12.91 -15.36 -7.32
C LYS A 149 11.70 -15.96 -6.60
N ASN A 150 10.72 -16.50 -7.33
CA ASN A 150 9.44 -16.99 -6.82
C ASN A 150 8.68 -15.93 -5.98
N ILE A 151 8.65 -14.68 -6.45
CA ILE A 151 7.99 -13.55 -5.79
C ILE A 151 6.75 -13.13 -6.59
N ASN A 152 5.62 -12.98 -5.90
CA ASN A 152 4.37 -12.50 -6.49
C ASN A 152 4.47 -11.03 -6.90
N TYR A 153 3.71 -10.62 -7.91
CA TYR A 153 3.70 -9.24 -8.41
C TYR A 153 2.31 -8.77 -8.83
N THR A 154 2.10 -7.46 -8.76
CA THR A 154 0.88 -6.77 -9.23
C THR A 154 1.28 -5.65 -10.19
N LEU A 155 0.52 -5.46 -11.28
CA LEU A 155 0.78 -4.39 -12.25
C LEU A 155 -0.16 -3.20 -12.01
N PHE A 156 0.35 -1.97 -12.04
CA PHE A 156 -0.48 -0.78 -11.84
C PHE A 156 0.08 0.49 -12.53
N PRO A 157 -0.75 1.35 -13.14
CA PRO A 157 -1.98 0.96 -13.82
C PRO A 157 -1.64 0.04 -15.00
N PHE A 158 -2.35 -1.08 -15.13
CA PHE A 158 -2.29 -1.88 -16.34
C PHE A 158 -3.44 -1.49 -17.25
N ARG A 159 -3.13 -0.87 -18.40
CA ARG A 159 -4.13 -0.61 -19.43
C ARG A 159 -4.15 -1.79 -20.39
N SER A 160 -5.22 -2.58 -20.40
CA SER A 160 -5.43 -3.70 -21.33
C SER A 160 -5.76 -3.24 -22.77
N VAL A 161 -5.22 -2.10 -23.22
CA VAL A 161 -5.50 -1.61 -24.57
C VAL A 161 -4.70 -2.47 -25.55
N LEU A 162 -5.43 -3.36 -26.22
CA LEU A 162 -5.05 -4.18 -27.37
C LEU A 162 -4.33 -5.50 -27.06
N LEU A 163 -5.09 -6.45 -26.53
CA LEU A 163 -5.04 -7.83 -27.06
C LEU A 163 -6.31 -8.01 -27.92
N ASN A 164 -6.30 -7.40 -29.11
CA ASN A 164 -7.16 -7.77 -30.23
C ASN A 164 -6.29 -8.45 -31.28
#